data_AF-A0A357AZY8-F1
#
_entry.id   AF-A0A357AZY8-F1
#
_cell.length_a   1.000
_cell.length_b   1.000
_cell.length_c   1.000
_cell.angle_alpha   90.00
_cell.angle_beta   90.00
_cell.angle_gamma   90.00
#
_symmetry.space_group_name_H-M   'P 1'
#
loop_
_entity.id
_entity.type
_entity.pdbx_description
1 polymer ?
#
loop_
_entity_poly.entity_id
_entity_poly.type
_entity_poly.pdbx_seq_one_letter_code
_entity_poly.pdbx_strand_id
1 'polypeptide(L)'
;MKAYNEYMDNISVSDTLHRRLVSCAANVRPTGRLIAIRRYAAAFVCLAMILLGVLTVPRLSPGNSLPIADPSQQPATNPPAVTGSDSGGKLNHNLLHSTIIDGSSYAQADACYAVPESGACQFITPVSDAMKDYAGTDAVLFVAINIFSENKPLADGSEEMQQEMRRLMDLGYQLWYSEAWTYQGKGERVPYAYLSGLFTVEKLENFPAGADYGYSFYFAHNGDGSPAAVDVSTFELPGNDLELTAAYADPDFGAYLPGTVPDGFSFESAVRFINQESNYLSILWTKGMGDIHWSVSYLGEDDQARITSVDDTQNYDLALYPIPRGESVPRELWEIVNDPIFRIEDLTLEVVQARAYEVSDAGDISGPRMRFGVLYGDILVEINVKGASPEAVFEMLQQIQE
;
A
#
# COMPACT_ATOMS: atom_id res chain seq x y z
N MET A 1 2.03 -29.15 -28.93
CA MET A 1 1.20 -28.87 -30.14
C MET A 1 0.22 -29.98 -30.51
N LYS A 2 0.53 -31.28 -30.34
CA LYS A 2 -0.40 -32.38 -30.71
C LYS A 2 -1.77 -32.30 -30.01
N ALA A 3 -1.78 -32.00 -28.71
CA ALA A 3 -3.01 -31.88 -27.90
C ALA A 3 -3.90 -30.68 -28.27
N TYR A 4 -3.33 -29.61 -28.84
CA TYR A 4 -4.11 -28.43 -29.25
C TYR A 4 -4.87 -28.69 -30.56
N ASN A 5 -4.26 -29.40 -31.50
CA ASN A 5 -4.90 -29.77 -32.75
C ASN A 5 -6.00 -30.83 -32.53
N GLU A 6 -5.79 -31.78 -31.61
CA GLU A 6 -6.81 -32.75 -31.19
C GLU A 6 -8.03 -32.11 -30.50
N TYR A 7 -7.83 -30.97 -29.82
CA TYR A 7 -8.92 -30.20 -29.23
C TYR A 7 -9.76 -29.51 -30.29
N MET A 8 -9.12 -28.86 -31.28
CA MET A 8 -9.84 -28.13 -32.35
C MET A 8 -10.61 -29.05 -33.28
N ASP A 9 -10.06 -30.22 -33.61
CA ASP A 9 -10.72 -31.19 -34.52
C ASP A 9 -11.94 -31.88 -33.89
N ASN A 10 -12.11 -31.80 -32.56
CA ASN A 10 -13.27 -32.36 -31.84
C ASN A 10 -14.41 -31.37 -31.63
N ILE A 11 -14.24 -30.10 -32.03
CA ILE A 11 -15.31 -29.10 -31.95
C ILE A 11 -16.10 -29.12 -33.27
N SER A 12 -16.97 -30.12 -33.43
CA SER A 12 -17.95 -30.09 -34.51
C SER A 12 -19.24 -29.42 -34.00
N VAL A 13 -19.55 -28.24 -34.52
CA VAL A 13 -20.83 -27.58 -34.27
C VAL A 13 -21.85 -28.13 -35.27
N SER A 14 -22.99 -28.63 -34.81
CA SER A 14 -24.03 -29.11 -35.74
C SER A 14 -24.51 -27.99 -36.66
N ASP A 15 -24.72 -28.30 -37.94
CA ASP A 15 -25.25 -27.35 -38.94
C ASP A 15 -26.53 -26.64 -38.49
N THR A 16 -27.33 -27.32 -37.67
CA THR A 16 -28.57 -26.79 -37.09
C THR A 16 -28.29 -25.69 -36.06
N LEU A 17 -27.27 -25.86 -35.22
CA LEU A 17 -26.87 -24.88 -34.22
C LEU A 17 -26.17 -23.68 -34.88
N HIS A 18 -25.34 -23.95 -35.89
CA HIS A 18 -24.72 -22.90 -36.70
C HIS A 18 -25.76 -22.06 -37.44
N ARG A 19 -26.74 -22.68 -38.11
CA ARG A 19 -27.84 -21.96 -38.77
C ARG A 19 -28.71 -21.17 -37.80
N ARG A 20 -28.96 -21.68 -36.59
CA ARG A 20 -29.70 -20.92 -35.57
C ARG A 20 -28.95 -19.67 -35.14
N LEU A 21 -27.65 -19.76 -34.87
CA LEU A 21 -26.82 -18.61 -34.51
C LEU A 21 -26.78 -17.55 -35.61
N VAL A 22 -26.56 -17.96 -36.87
CA VAL A 22 -26.55 -17.05 -38.02
C VAL A 22 -27.92 -16.41 -38.27
N SER A 23 -29.02 -17.15 -38.05
CA SER A 23 -30.39 -16.62 -38.19
C SER A 23 -30.79 -15.61 -37.11
N CYS A 24 -30.18 -15.70 -35.92
CA CYS A 24 -30.36 -14.72 -34.84
C CYS A 24 -29.58 -13.44 -35.12
N ALA A 25 -28.38 -13.54 -35.71
CA ALA A 25 -27.56 -12.38 -36.07
C ALA A 25 -28.18 -11.52 -37.20
N ALA A 26 -28.91 -12.14 -38.14
CA ALA A 26 -29.52 -11.43 -39.26
C ALA A 26 -30.85 -10.70 -38.93
N ASN A 27 -31.47 -10.96 -37.76
CA ASN A 27 -32.80 -10.44 -37.42
C ASN A 27 -32.84 -9.40 -36.29
N VAL A 28 -31.71 -8.82 -35.89
CA VAL A 28 -31.72 -7.75 -34.88
C VAL A 28 -32.00 -6.40 -35.53
N ARG A 29 -33.27 -5.97 -35.52
CA ARG A 29 -33.63 -4.54 -35.57
C ARG A 29 -33.42 -3.90 -34.19
N PRO A 30 -33.02 -2.62 -34.10
CA PRO A 30 -32.69 -1.97 -32.84
C PRO A 30 -33.97 -1.67 -32.04
N THR A 31 -34.20 -2.40 -30.95
CA THR A 31 -35.32 -2.13 -30.02
C THR A 31 -34.83 -1.28 -28.85
N GLY A 32 -34.39 -0.06 -29.14
CA GLY A 32 -34.17 0.98 -28.14
C GLY A 32 -35.39 1.89 -28.03
N ARG A 33 -36.24 1.67 -27.01
CA ARG A 33 -37.22 2.61 -26.39
C ARG A 33 -38.45 1.84 -25.90
N LEU A 34 -38.52 1.54 -24.60
CA LEU A 34 -39.79 1.56 -23.82
C LEU A 34 -39.66 1.26 -22.31
N ILE A 35 -38.48 0.93 -21.78
CA ILE A 35 -38.34 0.64 -20.34
C ILE A 35 -37.99 1.89 -19.50
N ALA A 36 -37.51 2.98 -20.12
CA ALA A 36 -37.09 4.19 -19.40
C ALA A 36 -38.25 5.10 -18.90
N ILE A 37 -39.48 4.95 -19.40
CA ILE A 37 -40.57 5.91 -19.10
C ILE A 37 -41.26 5.62 -17.75
N ARG A 38 -41.10 4.41 -17.17
CA ARG A 38 -41.79 4.05 -15.91
C ARG A 38 -41.04 4.43 -14.62
N ARG A 39 -39.77 4.85 -14.70
CA ARG A 39 -38.95 5.17 -13.51
C ARG A 39 -38.86 6.66 -13.15
N TYR A 40 -39.34 7.58 -14.01
CA TYR A 40 -39.22 9.02 -13.76
C TYR A 40 -40.53 9.72 -13.35
N ALA A 41 -41.65 9.00 -13.28
CA ALA A 41 -42.94 9.60 -12.88
C ALA A 41 -42.97 10.12 -11.42
N ALA A 42 -42.17 9.55 -10.51
CA ALA A 42 -42.07 10.01 -9.12
C ALA A 42 -41.16 11.25 -8.95
N ALA A 43 -40.16 11.42 -9.81
CA ALA A 43 -39.20 12.52 -9.70
C ALA A 43 -39.78 13.87 -10.17
N PHE A 44 -40.72 13.86 -11.11
CA PHE A 44 -41.34 15.09 -11.63
C PHE A 44 -42.38 15.72 -10.69
N VAL A 45 -42.92 14.98 -9.71
CA VAL A 45 -43.85 15.53 -8.71
C VAL A 45 -43.11 16.34 -7.63
N CYS A 46 -41.91 15.89 -7.23
CA CYS A 46 -41.10 16.61 -6.24
C CYS A 46 -40.50 17.91 -6.79
N LEU A 47 -40.12 17.94 -8.07
CA LEU A 47 -39.52 19.11 -8.69
C LEU A 47 -40.55 20.23 -8.94
N ALA A 48 -41.82 19.88 -9.20
CA ALA A 48 -42.92 20.84 -9.32
C ALA A 48 -43.31 21.48 -7.97
N MET A 49 -43.21 20.74 -6.86
CA MET A 49 -43.47 21.27 -5.50
C MET A 49 -42.37 22.22 -5.01
N ILE A 50 -41.11 21.97 -5.40
CA ILE A 50 -39.97 22.84 -5.05
C ILE A 50 -40.02 24.15 -5.86
N LEU A 51 -40.40 24.09 -7.15
CA LEU A 51 -40.53 25.29 -7.99
C LEU A 51 -41.70 26.20 -7.58
N LEU A 52 -42.78 25.67 -6.99
CA LEU A 52 -43.87 26.50 -6.45
C LEU A 52 -43.52 27.19 -5.11
N GLY A 53 -42.63 26.59 -4.31
CA GLY A 53 -42.18 27.15 -3.02
C GLY A 53 -41.20 28.32 -3.15
N VAL A 54 -40.39 28.32 -4.21
CA VAL A 54 -39.41 29.41 -4.47
C VAL A 54 -40.06 30.67 -5.06
N LEU A 55 -41.27 30.56 -5.62
CA LEU A 55 -41.98 31.68 -6.25
C LEU A 55 -42.95 32.43 -5.32
N THR A 56 -43.11 32.04 -4.04
CA THR A 56 -44.19 32.57 -3.17
C THR A 56 -43.77 33.25 -1.85
N VAL A 57 -42.49 33.55 -1.60
CA VAL A 57 -42.10 34.31 -0.39
C VAL A 57 -41.20 35.53 -0.72
N PRO A 58 -41.57 36.76 -0.32
CA PRO A 58 -40.88 37.98 -0.71
C PRO A 58 -39.61 38.23 0.09
N ARG A 59 -38.61 38.80 -0.60
CA ARG A 59 -37.34 39.27 -0.02
C ARG A 59 -37.55 40.42 0.96
N LEU A 60 -36.95 40.32 2.15
CA LEU A 60 -36.60 41.45 3.00
C LEU A 60 -35.16 41.24 3.52
N SER A 61 -34.27 42.18 3.23
CA SER A 61 -32.94 42.34 3.85
C SER A 61 -33.02 43.48 4.91
N PRO A 62 -31.90 43.88 5.56
CA PRO A 62 -31.23 43.23 6.69
C PRO A 62 -31.13 44.19 7.90
N GLY A 63 -30.71 43.70 9.08
CA GLY A 63 -30.46 44.57 10.23
C GLY A 63 -29.74 43.92 11.43
N ASN A 64 -28.44 44.20 11.50
CA ASN A 64 -27.61 44.51 12.68
C ASN A 64 -27.53 43.62 13.95
N SER A 65 -26.26 43.37 14.33
CA SER A 65 -25.61 43.41 15.66
C SER A 65 -25.84 42.30 16.72
N LEU A 66 -24.72 41.67 17.11
CA LEU A 66 -24.43 40.97 18.40
C LEU A 66 -24.55 41.95 19.61
N PRO A 67 -24.62 41.56 20.93
CA PRO A 67 -23.89 40.45 21.59
C PRO A 67 -24.49 39.83 22.92
N ILE A 68 -23.71 38.94 23.59
CA ILE A 68 -23.62 38.58 25.05
C ILE A 68 -24.34 37.31 25.63
N ALA A 69 -23.49 36.43 26.21
CA ALA A 69 -23.52 35.52 27.39
C ALA A 69 -24.50 34.31 27.54
N ASP A 70 -23.90 33.10 27.52
CA ASP A 70 -23.69 32.07 28.59
C ASP A 70 -24.75 31.82 29.71
N PRO A 71 -24.79 30.66 30.42
CA PRO A 71 -24.50 29.24 30.13
C PRO A 71 -25.71 28.31 30.41
N SER A 72 -25.55 27.02 30.06
CA SER A 72 -26.22 25.83 30.63
C SER A 72 -27.72 25.57 30.34
N GLN A 73 -27.97 24.68 29.36
CA GLN A 73 -28.97 23.61 29.47
C GLN A 73 -28.83 22.62 28.29
N GLN A 74 -28.33 21.41 28.56
CA GLN A 74 -28.53 20.22 27.72
C GLN A 74 -29.97 19.73 27.86
N PRO A 75 -30.54 19.09 26.82
CA PRO A 75 -30.62 17.64 26.85
C PRO A 75 -30.21 16.95 25.55
N ALA A 76 -29.79 15.70 25.72
CA ALA A 76 -29.28 14.76 24.73
C ALA A 76 -30.28 14.38 23.63
N THR A 77 -29.76 14.15 22.42
CA THR A 77 -30.21 13.10 21.50
C THR A 77 -29.06 12.67 20.57
N ASN A 78 -28.68 11.39 20.65
CA ASN A 78 -27.70 10.73 19.78
C ASN A 78 -28.20 10.68 18.32
N PRO A 79 -27.31 10.81 17.32
CA PRO A 79 -27.46 10.19 16.00
C PRO A 79 -26.79 8.80 15.98
N PRO A 80 -27.22 7.91 15.06
CA PRO A 80 -26.90 6.48 15.13
C PRO A 80 -25.46 6.18 14.70
N ALA A 81 -24.89 5.16 15.36
CA ALA A 81 -23.68 4.48 14.98
C ALA A 81 -23.81 3.87 13.57
N VAL A 82 -22.87 4.19 12.70
CA VAL A 82 -22.44 3.31 11.61
C VAL A 82 -21.08 2.77 12.00
N THR A 83 -21.08 1.50 12.36
CA THR A 83 -19.92 0.65 12.59
C THR A 83 -19.25 0.30 11.27
N GLY A 84 -17.93 0.42 11.19
CA GLY A 84 -17.13 -0.42 10.28
C GLY A 84 -15.92 0.25 9.61
N SER A 85 -14.77 0.06 10.24
CA SER A 85 -13.42 -0.04 9.66
C SER A 85 -12.74 1.25 9.15
N ASP A 86 -12.16 1.99 10.10
CA ASP A 86 -10.95 2.78 9.89
C ASP A 86 -9.75 1.83 9.70
N SER A 87 -9.12 1.91 8.54
CA SER A 87 -7.76 1.43 8.27
C SER A 87 -7.14 2.42 7.30
N GLY A 88 -6.73 3.57 7.84
CA GLY A 88 -6.16 4.69 7.10
C GLY A 88 -4.66 4.50 6.89
N GLY A 89 -4.28 3.95 5.73
CA GLY A 89 -2.97 4.21 5.13
C GLY A 89 -2.98 5.61 4.52
N LYS A 90 -2.07 6.48 4.97
CA LYS A 90 -1.99 7.87 4.54
C LYS A 90 -1.29 7.93 3.18
N LEU A 91 -2.10 7.82 2.12
CA LEU A 91 -1.82 8.30 0.77
C LEU A 91 -1.09 9.67 0.80
N ASN A 92 -0.11 9.84 -0.09
CA ASN A 92 0.50 11.12 -0.45
C ASN A 92 -0.50 12.28 -0.29
N HIS A 93 -0.21 13.27 0.55
CA HIS A 93 -1.16 14.35 0.91
C HIS A 93 -1.70 15.18 -0.28
N ASN A 94 -1.18 14.98 -1.50
CA ASN A 94 -1.70 15.55 -2.75
C ASN A 94 -2.64 14.62 -3.56
N LEU A 95 -2.71 13.32 -3.28
CA LEU A 95 -3.56 12.35 -3.97
C LEU A 95 -4.89 12.08 -3.26
N LEU A 96 -5.02 12.47 -1.97
CA LEU A 96 -6.24 12.36 -1.17
C LEU A 96 -7.43 13.22 -1.66
N HIS A 97 -7.18 14.20 -2.53
CA HIS A 97 -8.22 15.00 -3.17
C HIS A 97 -8.44 14.66 -4.66
N SER A 98 -7.56 13.85 -5.26
CA SER A 98 -7.62 13.49 -6.67
C SER A 98 -8.62 12.36 -6.89
N THR A 99 -9.44 12.48 -7.92
CA THR A 99 -10.35 11.40 -8.34
C THR A 99 -9.54 10.28 -8.98
N ILE A 100 -9.64 9.06 -8.44
CA ILE A 100 -9.02 7.86 -9.03
C ILE A 100 -9.94 7.27 -10.10
N ILE A 101 -9.38 7.04 -11.29
CA ILE A 101 -10.07 6.47 -12.45
C ILE A 101 -9.57 5.05 -12.66
N ASP A 102 -10.44 4.08 -12.37
CA ASP A 102 -10.18 2.62 -12.43
C ASP A 102 -10.68 1.96 -13.74
N GLY A 103 -11.22 2.77 -14.65
CA GLY A 103 -11.79 2.29 -15.91
C GLY A 103 -13.24 1.83 -15.83
N SER A 104 -13.88 1.83 -14.65
CA SER A 104 -15.27 1.36 -14.45
C SER A 104 -16.32 2.05 -15.34
N SER A 105 -16.04 3.28 -15.76
CA SER A 105 -16.91 4.09 -16.64
C SER A 105 -16.66 3.87 -18.14
N TYR A 106 -15.65 3.08 -18.50
CA TYR A 106 -15.26 2.84 -19.88
C TYR A 106 -15.71 1.46 -20.35
N ALA A 107 -16.15 1.39 -21.61
CA ALA A 107 -16.50 0.11 -22.21
C ALA A 107 -15.25 -0.76 -22.35
N GLN A 108 -15.38 -2.05 -22.07
CA GLN A 108 -14.32 -3.01 -22.33
C GLN A 108 -13.96 -2.96 -23.82
N ALA A 109 -12.68 -2.76 -24.11
CA ALA A 109 -12.19 -2.88 -25.49
C ALA A 109 -12.02 -4.34 -25.87
N ASP A 110 -12.25 -4.64 -27.15
CA ASP A 110 -11.81 -5.90 -27.74
C ASP A 110 -10.29 -6.06 -27.50
N ALA A 111 -9.86 -7.27 -27.14
CA ALA A 111 -8.46 -7.55 -26.82
C ALA A 111 -7.52 -7.05 -27.93
N CYS A 112 -6.60 -6.15 -27.58
CA CYS A 112 -5.54 -5.73 -28.48
C CYS A 112 -4.36 -6.71 -28.35
N TYR A 113 -4.06 -7.43 -29.43
CA TYR A 113 -2.94 -8.38 -29.47
C TYR A 113 -1.64 -7.75 -30.00
N ALA A 114 -1.62 -6.44 -30.23
CA ALA A 114 -0.44 -5.76 -30.76
C ALA A 114 0.57 -5.53 -29.65
N VAL A 115 1.75 -6.13 -29.79
CA VAL A 115 2.88 -5.95 -28.88
C VAL A 115 3.61 -4.65 -29.26
N PRO A 116 3.85 -3.73 -28.30
CA PRO A 116 4.60 -2.51 -28.56
C PRO A 116 6.06 -2.80 -28.92
N GLU A 117 6.62 -2.03 -29.85
CA GLU A 117 8.05 -2.06 -30.14
C GLU A 117 8.87 -1.51 -28.97
N SER A 118 10.15 -1.88 -28.88
CA SER A 118 11.05 -1.34 -27.86
C SER A 118 11.16 0.19 -27.96
N GLY A 119 11.10 0.88 -26.82
CA GLY A 119 11.05 2.33 -26.74
C GLY A 119 9.65 2.94 -26.96
N ALA A 120 8.60 2.13 -27.15
CA ALA A 120 7.25 2.61 -27.41
C ALA A 120 6.25 2.30 -26.29
N CYS A 121 5.30 3.21 -26.10
CA CYS A 121 4.13 3.01 -25.27
C CYS A 121 2.89 2.82 -26.15
N GLN A 122 2.04 1.89 -25.75
CA GLN A 122 0.72 1.68 -26.31
C GLN A 122 -0.32 1.82 -25.20
N PHE A 123 -1.36 2.60 -25.46
CA PHE A 123 -2.50 2.75 -24.56
C PHE A 123 -3.70 2.06 -25.20
N ILE A 124 -4.26 1.05 -24.53
CA ILE A 124 -5.48 0.39 -25.00
C ILE A 124 -6.62 1.42 -25.00
N THR A 125 -7.55 1.33 -25.95
CA THR A 125 -8.58 2.35 -26.23
C THR A 125 -9.23 2.96 -24.97
N PRO A 126 -9.65 2.19 -23.95
CA PRO A 126 -10.25 2.75 -22.74
C PRO A 126 -9.28 3.66 -21.96
N VAL A 127 -8.00 3.31 -21.88
CA VAL A 127 -6.97 4.16 -21.26
C VAL A 127 -6.72 5.40 -22.12
N SER A 128 -6.66 5.26 -23.45
CA SER A 128 -6.54 6.42 -24.35
C SER A 128 -7.72 7.39 -24.24
N ASP A 129 -8.94 6.87 -24.07
CA ASP A 129 -10.12 7.70 -23.90
C ASP A 129 -10.14 8.36 -22.52
N ALA A 130 -9.75 7.65 -21.45
CA ALA A 130 -9.57 8.24 -20.13
C ALA A 130 -8.51 9.34 -20.13
N MET A 131 -7.37 9.15 -20.80
CA MET A 131 -6.37 10.20 -20.95
C MET A 131 -6.92 11.45 -21.62
N LYS A 132 -7.80 11.33 -22.63
CA LYS A 132 -8.45 12.47 -23.29
C LYS A 132 -9.47 13.16 -22.38
N ASP A 133 -10.32 12.38 -21.71
CA ASP A 133 -11.40 12.90 -20.87
C ASP A 133 -10.86 13.66 -19.65
N TYR A 134 -9.72 13.22 -19.13
CA TYR A 134 -9.06 13.78 -17.94
C TYR A 134 -7.81 14.62 -18.25
N ALA A 135 -7.55 14.95 -19.51
CA ALA A 135 -6.43 15.80 -19.91
C ALA A 135 -6.50 17.17 -19.22
N GLY A 136 -5.39 17.58 -18.61
CA GLY A 136 -5.29 18.86 -17.89
C GLY A 136 -6.03 18.92 -16.55
N THR A 137 -6.51 17.79 -16.04
CA THR A 137 -7.06 17.65 -14.68
C THR A 137 -6.03 17.08 -13.71
N ASP A 138 -6.35 17.09 -12.42
CA ASP A 138 -5.60 16.46 -11.33
C ASP A 138 -6.02 14.99 -11.09
N ALA A 139 -6.82 14.41 -11.98
CA ALA A 139 -7.25 13.02 -11.89
C ALA A 139 -6.08 12.05 -12.11
N VAL A 140 -6.22 10.88 -11.50
CA VAL A 140 -5.18 9.86 -11.47
C VAL A 140 -5.77 8.57 -12.00
N LEU A 141 -5.12 7.98 -13.01
CA LEU A 141 -5.53 6.75 -13.64
C LEU A 141 -4.83 5.59 -12.93
N PHE A 142 -5.61 4.63 -12.46
CA PHE A 142 -5.12 3.33 -12.01
C PHE A 142 -5.08 2.39 -13.22
N VAL A 143 -3.89 2.08 -13.71
CA VAL A 143 -3.70 1.28 -14.92
C VAL A 143 -2.73 0.14 -14.70
N ALA A 144 -3.02 -0.97 -15.36
CA ALA A 144 -2.13 -2.11 -15.47
C ALA A 144 -1.13 -1.92 -16.61
N ILE A 145 0.03 -2.56 -16.48
CA ILE A 145 1.19 -2.39 -17.37
C ILE A 145 1.72 -3.76 -17.76
N ASN A 146 1.78 -4.02 -19.06
CA ASN A 146 2.59 -5.12 -19.59
C ASN A 146 3.90 -4.54 -20.12
N ILE A 147 5.03 -5.11 -19.69
CA ILE A 147 6.37 -4.76 -20.17
C ILE A 147 6.88 -5.89 -21.07
N PHE A 148 7.39 -5.53 -22.24
CA PHE A 148 7.84 -6.46 -23.26
C PHE A 148 9.33 -6.27 -23.56
N SER A 149 10.06 -7.36 -23.69
CA SER A 149 11.42 -7.40 -24.25
C SER A 149 11.42 -8.34 -25.45
N GLU A 150 12.03 -7.92 -26.57
CA GLU A 150 12.07 -8.71 -27.82
C GLU A 150 10.70 -9.28 -28.26
N ASN A 151 9.63 -8.48 -28.12
CA ASN A 151 8.23 -8.84 -28.41
C ASN A 151 7.63 -9.94 -27.52
N LYS A 152 8.22 -10.21 -26.35
CA LYS A 152 7.68 -11.15 -25.35
C LYS A 152 7.42 -10.42 -24.04
N PRO A 153 6.30 -10.70 -23.35
CA PRO A 153 6.09 -10.14 -22.03
C PRO A 153 7.20 -10.63 -21.11
N LEU A 154 7.73 -9.72 -20.29
CA LEU A 154 8.62 -10.07 -19.21
C LEU A 154 7.89 -10.98 -18.23
N ALA A 155 8.61 -11.97 -17.69
CA ALA A 155 8.05 -12.83 -16.65
C ALA A 155 7.93 -12.05 -15.34
N ASP A 156 6.81 -12.23 -14.65
CA ASP A 156 6.60 -11.64 -13.33
C ASP A 156 7.70 -12.05 -12.36
N GLY A 157 8.23 -11.08 -11.61
CA GLY A 157 9.32 -11.29 -10.65
C GLY A 157 10.69 -11.62 -11.26
N SER A 158 10.85 -11.59 -12.59
CA SER A 158 12.17 -11.75 -13.22
C SER A 158 13.11 -10.60 -12.87
N GLU A 159 14.43 -10.85 -12.88
CA GLU A 159 15.45 -9.81 -12.62
C GLU A 159 15.28 -8.61 -13.55
N GLU A 160 14.98 -8.83 -14.84
CA GLU A 160 14.72 -7.77 -15.82
C GLU A 160 13.49 -6.94 -15.45
N MET A 161 12.39 -7.59 -15.05
CA MET A 161 11.18 -6.90 -14.58
C MET A 161 11.48 -6.05 -13.34
N GLN A 162 12.21 -6.61 -12.36
CA GLN A 162 12.57 -5.91 -11.12
C GLN A 162 13.47 -4.70 -11.38
N GLN A 163 14.46 -4.83 -12.28
CA GLN A 163 15.34 -3.72 -12.67
C GLN A 163 14.56 -2.60 -13.35
N GLU A 164 13.66 -2.93 -14.26
CA GLU A 164 12.86 -1.92 -14.96
C GLU A 164 11.84 -1.25 -14.04
N MET A 165 11.19 -2.02 -13.15
CA MET A 165 10.34 -1.47 -12.09
C MET A 165 11.12 -0.49 -11.21
N ARG A 166 12.34 -0.85 -10.79
CA ARG A 166 13.21 0.03 -9.98
C ARG A 166 13.52 1.33 -10.71
N ARG A 167 13.91 1.25 -11.98
CA ARG A 167 14.17 2.44 -12.81
C ARG A 167 12.96 3.37 -12.87
N LEU A 168 11.76 2.82 -13.08
CA LEU A 168 10.54 3.63 -13.11
C LEU A 168 10.20 4.23 -11.74
N MET A 169 10.40 3.47 -10.65
CA MET A 169 10.23 3.97 -9.28
C MET A 169 11.20 5.11 -8.95
N ASP A 170 12.47 4.99 -9.34
CA ASP A 170 13.50 6.03 -9.16
C ASP A 170 13.14 7.32 -9.94
N LEU A 171 12.35 7.19 -11.02
CA LEU A 171 11.79 8.31 -11.78
C LEU A 171 10.48 8.87 -11.17
N GLY A 172 10.08 8.39 -10.00
CA GLY A 172 8.92 8.85 -9.25
C GLY A 172 7.58 8.28 -9.73
N TYR A 173 7.58 7.11 -10.36
CA TYR A 173 6.35 6.38 -10.72
C TYR A 173 5.91 5.45 -9.57
N GLN A 174 4.60 5.40 -9.33
CA GLN A 174 4.01 4.56 -8.28
C GLN A 174 3.56 3.26 -8.91
N LEU A 175 4.31 2.17 -8.69
CA LEU A 175 4.09 0.87 -9.31
C LEU A 175 4.00 -0.23 -8.25
N TRP A 176 3.14 -1.23 -8.46
CA TRP A 176 3.06 -2.41 -7.60
C TRP A 176 2.36 -3.57 -8.31
N TYR A 177 2.41 -4.76 -7.72
CA TYR A 177 1.59 -5.87 -8.18
C TYR A 177 0.21 -5.83 -7.54
N SER A 178 -0.83 -5.86 -8.37
CA SER A 178 -2.23 -5.95 -7.94
C SER A 178 -2.78 -7.34 -8.28
N GLU A 179 -3.84 -7.74 -7.58
CA GLU A 179 -4.54 -8.98 -7.86
C GLU A 179 -5.88 -8.72 -8.55
N ALA A 180 -6.22 -9.59 -9.49
CA ALA A 180 -7.56 -9.75 -10.04
C ALA A 180 -7.84 -11.25 -10.15
N TRP A 181 -9.02 -11.63 -10.63
CA TRP A 181 -9.33 -13.04 -10.85
C TRP A 181 -9.90 -13.26 -12.25
N THR A 182 -9.67 -14.44 -12.82
CA THR A 182 -10.23 -14.85 -14.12
C THR A 182 -10.90 -16.20 -14.03
N TYR A 183 -11.65 -16.59 -15.06
CA TYR A 183 -12.23 -17.93 -15.16
C TYR A 183 -11.27 -18.87 -15.87
N GLN A 184 -10.92 -19.99 -15.24
CA GLN A 184 -10.18 -21.08 -15.86
C GLN A 184 -10.97 -22.39 -15.82
N GLY A 185 -10.59 -23.34 -16.68
CA GLY A 185 -11.19 -24.68 -16.72
C GLY A 185 -12.71 -24.65 -16.94
N LYS A 186 -13.48 -25.21 -15.99
CA LYS A 186 -14.95 -25.29 -16.04
C LYS A 186 -15.65 -24.06 -15.45
N GLY A 187 -14.99 -22.91 -15.43
CA GLY A 187 -15.51 -21.66 -14.84
C GLY A 187 -15.09 -21.45 -13.39
N GLU A 188 -13.95 -21.99 -12.99
CA GLU A 188 -13.37 -21.76 -11.66
C GLU A 188 -12.73 -20.37 -11.62
N ARG A 189 -12.94 -19.63 -10.54
CA ARG A 189 -12.28 -18.34 -10.31
C ARG A 189 -10.85 -18.60 -9.83
N VAL A 190 -9.88 -18.11 -10.58
CA VAL A 190 -8.45 -18.24 -10.28
C VAL A 190 -7.85 -16.83 -10.19
N PRO A 191 -7.17 -16.48 -9.08
CA PRO A 191 -6.50 -15.20 -8.97
C PRO A 191 -5.31 -15.13 -9.94
N TYR A 192 -4.99 -13.93 -10.39
CA TYR A 192 -3.78 -13.62 -11.12
C TYR A 192 -3.24 -12.26 -10.66
N ALA A 193 -1.92 -12.15 -10.57
CA ALA A 193 -1.24 -10.90 -10.30
C ALA A 193 -0.96 -10.16 -11.61
N TYR A 194 -0.89 -8.84 -11.55
CA TYR A 194 -0.49 -7.99 -12.68
C TYR A 194 0.22 -6.74 -12.16
N LEU A 195 1.19 -6.23 -12.91
CA LEU A 195 1.84 -4.96 -12.61
C LEU A 195 0.85 -3.81 -12.86
N SER A 196 0.73 -2.89 -11.91
CA SER A 196 -0.15 -1.73 -11.97
C SER A 196 0.55 -0.49 -11.44
N GLY A 197 -0.09 0.67 -11.63
CA GLY A 197 0.36 1.91 -11.03
C GLY A 197 -0.66 3.03 -11.10
N LEU A 198 -0.34 4.14 -10.42
CA LEU A 198 -1.11 5.38 -10.42
C LEU A 198 -0.39 6.47 -11.22
N PHE A 199 -1.09 7.02 -12.19
CA PHE A 199 -0.52 7.98 -13.13
C PHE A 199 -1.43 9.19 -13.33
N THR A 200 -0.86 10.39 -13.30
CA THR A 200 -1.53 11.53 -13.92
C THR A 200 -1.50 11.37 -15.45
N VAL A 201 -2.42 12.05 -16.15
CA VAL A 201 -2.41 12.04 -17.62
C VAL A 201 -1.08 12.54 -18.17
N GLU A 202 -0.52 13.61 -17.59
CA GLU A 202 0.78 14.16 -17.98
C GLU A 202 1.92 13.12 -17.86
N LYS A 203 1.90 12.29 -16.81
CA LYS A 203 2.89 11.22 -16.63
C LYS A 203 2.75 10.10 -17.66
N LEU A 204 1.53 9.75 -18.08
CA LEU A 204 1.31 8.77 -19.15
C LEU A 204 1.75 9.34 -20.51
N GLU A 205 1.44 10.60 -20.80
CA GLU A 205 1.86 11.26 -22.05
C GLU A 205 3.38 11.39 -22.18
N ASN A 206 4.07 11.58 -21.06
CA ASN A 206 5.53 11.74 -20.99
C ASN A 206 6.23 10.50 -20.41
N PHE A 207 5.62 9.32 -20.53
CA PHE A 207 6.15 8.10 -19.93
C PHE A 207 7.57 7.78 -20.46
N PRO A 208 8.57 7.57 -19.57
CA PRO A 208 9.97 7.41 -19.95
C PRO A 208 10.24 5.97 -20.38
N ALA A 209 9.72 5.59 -21.54
CA ALA A 209 9.91 4.26 -22.11
C ALA A 209 11.41 3.93 -22.23
N GLY A 210 11.82 2.81 -21.64
CA GLY A 210 13.17 2.27 -21.79
C GLY A 210 13.43 1.86 -23.23
N ALA A 211 14.62 2.13 -23.75
CA ALA A 211 14.96 1.86 -25.15
C ALA A 211 14.85 0.37 -25.53
N ASP A 212 14.98 -0.52 -24.55
CA ASP A 212 14.95 -1.97 -24.74
C ASP A 212 13.54 -2.56 -24.59
N TYR A 213 12.59 -1.80 -24.04
CA TYR A 213 11.28 -2.32 -23.62
C TYR A 213 10.10 -1.68 -24.36
N GLY A 214 9.08 -2.48 -24.64
CA GLY A 214 7.75 -2.00 -25.06
C GLY A 214 6.77 -2.01 -23.89
N TYR A 215 5.84 -1.06 -23.84
CA TYR A 215 4.88 -0.91 -22.73
C TYR A 215 3.45 -0.86 -23.22
N SER A 216 2.56 -1.68 -22.66
CA SER A 216 1.13 -1.64 -22.95
C SER A 216 0.34 -1.34 -21.69
N PHE A 217 -0.48 -0.29 -21.73
CA PHE A 217 -1.29 0.19 -20.61
C PHE A 217 -2.77 -0.11 -20.81
N TYR A 218 -3.40 -0.72 -19.82
CA TYR A 218 -4.81 -1.13 -19.88
C TYR A 218 -5.48 -1.01 -18.51
N PHE A 219 -6.81 -0.95 -18.47
CA PHE A 219 -7.56 -1.11 -17.22
C PHE A 219 -7.72 -2.61 -16.94
N ALA A 220 -7.25 -3.10 -15.78
CA ALA A 220 -7.39 -4.50 -15.40
C ALA A 220 -8.82 -4.84 -15.00
N HIS A 221 -9.27 -6.05 -15.33
CA HIS A 221 -10.64 -6.51 -15.09
C HIS A 221 -10.63 -7.93 -14.51
N ASN A 222 -11.68 -8.24 -13.77
CA ASN A 222 -12.00 -9.59 -13.37
C ASN A 222 -12.58 -10.40 -14.54
N GLY A 223 -12.66 -11.72 -14.38
CA GLY A 223 -13.15 -12.64 -15.40
C GLY A 223 -14.62 -12.43 -15.78
N ASP A 224 -15.40 -11.73 -14.97
CA ASP A 224 -16.77 -11.31 -15.29
C ASP A 224 -16.86 -9.93 -15.95
N GLY A 225 -15.72 -9.28 -16.21
CA GLY A 225 -15.63 -7.95 -16.82
C GLY A 225 -15.81 -6.79 -15.84
N SER A 226 -16.00 -7.04 -14.54
CA SER A 226 -15.94 -5.97 -13.54
C SER A 226 -14.52 -5.40 -13.44
N PRO A 227 -14.35 -4.10 -13.13
CA PRO A 227 -13.03 -3.52 -12.92
C PRO A 227 -12.31 -4.26 -11.77
N ALA A 228 -11.00 -4.44 -11.90
CA ALA A 228 -10.19 -4.91 -10.80
C ALA A 228 -10.27 -3.89 -9.65
N ALA A 229 -10.41 -4.36 -8.41
CA ALA A 229 -10.50 -3.47 -7.27
C ALA A 229 -9.20 -2.69 -7.11
N VAL A 230 -9.31 -1.38 -6.91
CA VAL A 230 -8.19 -0.55 -6.50
C VAL A 230 -7.99 -0.78 -5.01
N ASP A 231 -7.12 -1.72 -4.68
CA ASP A 231 -6.67 -1.87 -3.31
C ASP A 231 -5.35 -1.11 -3.13
N VAL A 232 -5.47 0.12 -2.61
CA VAL A 232 -4.34 0.95 -2.21
C VAL A 232 -3.81 0.58 -0.82
N SER A 233 -4.49 -0.31 -0.09
CA SER A 233 -4.06 -0.78 1.23
C SER A 233 -3.08 -1.95 1.16
N THR A 234 -3.04 -2.68 0.03
CA THR A 234 -2.03 -3.71 -0.27
C THR A 234 -0.72 -3.12 -0.80
N PHE A 235 -0.34 -1.93 -0.32
CA PHE A 235 0.96 -1.30 -0.60
C PHE A 235 2.11 -2.03 0.13
N GLU A 236 2.21 -3.34 -0.06
CA GLU A 236 3.27 -4.19 0.47
C GLU A 236 4.14 -4.65 -0.70
N LEU A 237 5.19 -3.89 -1.02
CA LEU A 237 6.30 -4.48 -1.77
C LEU A 237 6.99 -5.49 -0.84
N PRO A 238 7.31 -6.71 -1.28
CA PRO A 238 8.37 -7.47 -0.61
C PRO A 238 9.62 -6.59 -0.72
N GLY A 239 10.13 -6.10 0.41
CA GLY A 239 11.37 -5.32 0.39
C GLY A 239 12.47 -6.14 -0.27
N ASN A 240 13.37 -5.48 -1.00
CA ASN A 240 14.41 -6.22 -1.71
C ASN A 240 15.34 -6.85 -0.67
N ASP A 241 15.41 -8.18 -0.67
CA ASP A 241 16.45 -8.90 0.08
C ASP A 241 17.81 -8.37 -0.36
N LEU A 242 18.60 -7.90 0.61
CA LEU A 242 19.94 -7.38 0.42
C LEU A 242 20.98 -8.37 0.93
N GLU A 243 22.08 -8.47 0.19
CA GLU A 243 23.33 -9.00 0.73
C GLU A 243 23.90 -8.04 1.78
N LEU A 244 24.62 -8.56 2.77
CA LEU A 244 25.16 -7.77 3.89
C LEU A 244 25.97 -6.54 3.42
N THR A 245 26.85 -6.73 2.44
CA THR A 245 27.66 -5.64 1.89
C THR A 245 26.82 -4.54 1.25
N ALA A 246 25.69 -4.89 0.62
CA ALA A 246 24.78 -3.92 0.04
C ALA A 246 24.01 -3.13 1.12
N ALA A 247 23.67 -3.78 2.22
CA ALA A 247 23.03 -3.12 3.36
C ALA A 247 23.95 -2.07 4.01
N TYR A 248 25.24 -2.39 4.23
CA TYR A 248 26.23 -1.41 4.71
C TYR A 248 26.56 -0.32 3.69
N ALA A 249 26.33 -0.56 2.41
CA ALA A 249 26.53 0.43 1.35
C ALA A 249 25.28 1.29 1.09
N ASP A 250 24.18 1.07 1.81
CA ASP A 250 22.96 1.87 1.66
C ASP A 250 23.26 3.35 1.98
N PRO A 251 22.94 4.27 1.06
CA PRO A 251 23.37 5.67 1.18
C PRO A 251 22.61 6.43 2.28
N ASP A 252 21.41 5.99 2.64
CA ASP A 252 20.57 6.68 3.62
C ASP A 252 20.83 6.15 5.03
N PHE A 253 20.90 4.81 5.16
CA PHE A 253 20.81 4.15 6.45
C PHE A 253 22.00 3.23 6.77
N GLY A 254 22.87 2.92 5.80
CA GLY A 254 23.98 1.99 6.00
C GLY A 254 24.98 2.44 7.08
N ALA A 255 25.11 3.76 7.29
CA ALA A 255 25.96 4.36 8.33
C ALA A 255 25.45 4.10 9.77
N TYR A 256 24.16 3.77 9.94
CA TYR A 256 23.52 3.51 11.23
C TYR A 256 23.42 2.01 11.55
N LEU A 257 24.18 1.20 10.81
CA LEU A 257 24.37 -0.21 11.13
C LEU A 257 25.60 -0.39 12.01
N PRO A 258 25.58 -1.32 12.97
CA PRO A 258 26.71 -1.57 13.85
C PRO A 258 27.88 -2.15 13.05
N GLY A 259 29.11 -1.70 13.31
CA GLY A 259 30.30 -2.17 12.59
C GLY A 259 30.68 -3.63 12.93
N THR A 260 30.27 -4.10 14.10
CA THR A 260 30.49 -5.47 14.58
C THR A 260 29.26 -5.97 15.32
N VAL A 261 29.06 -7.29 15.31
CA VAL A 261 27.97 -7.96 16.03
C VAL A 261 28.54 -8.97 17.05
N PRO A 262 27.80 -9.33 18.10
CA PRO A 262 28.32 -10.16 19.17
C PRO A 262 28.67 -11.58 18.70
N ASP A 263 29.66 -12.20 19.35
CA ASP A 263 30.19 -13.50 18.95
C ASP A 263 29.09 -14.58 18.80
N GLY A 264 29.11 -15.22 17.63
CA GLY A 264 28.22 -16.30 17.25
C GLY A 264 26.91 -15.88 16.58
N PHE A 265 26.59 -14.58 16.56
CA PHE A 265 25.53 -14.07 15.68
C PHE A 265 26.06 -13.96 14.25
N SER A 266 25.31 -14.52 13.30
CA SER A 266 25.64 -14.51 11.88
C SER A 266 24.55 -13.80 11.11
N PHE A 267 24.92 -13.14 10.01
CA PHE A 267 23.96 -12.51 9.12
C PHE A 267 22.97 -13.53 8.57
N GLU A 268 21.68 -13.21 8.63
CA GLU A 268 20.59 -14.03 8.10
C GLU A 268 19.95 -13.36 6.89
N SER A 269 19.52 -12.10 7.04
CA SER A 269 18.86 -11.34 5.97
C SER A 269 18.97 -9.84 6.21
N ALA A 270 18.85 -9.07 5.13
CA ALA A 270 18.65 -7.64 5.15
C ALA A 270 17.57 -7.25 4.14
N VAL A 271 16.84 -6.19 4.43
CA VAL A 271 15.74 -5.70 3.60
C VAL A 271 15.82 -4.19 3.51
N ARG A 272 15.88 -3.66 2.30
CA ARG A 272 15.68 -2.23 2.06
C ARG A 272 14.29 -1.99 1.52
N PHE A 273 13.55 -1.11 2.18
CA PHE A 273 12.17 -0.80 1.84
C PHE A 273 11.97 0.71 1.71
N ILE A 274 11.48 1.13 0.55
CA ILE A 274 11.12 2.52 0.26
C ILE A 274 9.75 2.52 -0.40
N ASN A 275 8.78 3.16 0.22
CA ASN A 275 7.54 3.55 -0.41
C ASN A 275 7.12 4.97 0.03
N GLN A 276 5.84 5.31 -0.13
CA GLN A 276 5.32 6.64 0.22
C GLN A 276 5.13 6.86 1.73
N GLU A 277 5.03 5.78 2.50
CA GLU A 277 4.69 5.79 3.94
C GLU A 277 5.87 5.39 4.81
N SER A 278 6.75 4.52 4.31
CA SER A 278 7.84 3.91 5.04
C SER A 278 9.12 3.93 4.22
N ASN A 279 10.18 4.32 4.89
CA ASN A 279 11.52 4.32 4.35
C ASN A 279 12.44 3.74 5.42
N TYR A 280 12.81 2.47 5.28
CA TYR A 280 13.64 1.79 6.27
C TYR A 280 14.65 0.81 5.66
N LEU A 281 15.68 0.51 6.44
CA LEU A 281 16.63 -0.58 6.24
C LEU A 281 16.56 -1.49 7.47
N SER A 282 16.30 -2.77 7.25
CA SER A 282 16.19 -3.77 8.32
C SER A 282 17.24 -4.86 8.13
N ILE A 283 17.89 -5.30 9.20
CA ILE A 283 18.84 -6.42 9.20
C ILE A 283 18.52 -7.38 10.34
N LEU A 284 18.67 -8.67 10.05
CA LEU A 284 18.54 -9.76 11.01
C LEU A 284 19.87 -10.53 11.11
N TRP A 285 20.35 -10.69 12.34
CA TRP A 285 21.41 -11.65 12.68
C TRP A 285 20.86 -12.72 13.61
N THR A 286 21.26 -13.98 13.41
CA THR A 286 20.77 -15.14 14.16
C THR A 286 21.91 -15.91 14.84
N LYS A 287 21.59 -16.54 15.98
CA LYS A 287 22.45 -17.47 16.71
C LYS A 287 21.58 -18.56 17.34
N GLY A 288 21.39 -19.67 16.64
CA GLY A 288 20.47 -20.73 17.09
C GLY A 288 19.03 -20.20 17.16
N MET A 289 18.46 -20.08 18.36
CA MET A 289 17.13 -19.48 18.57
C MET A 289 17.18 -18.04 19.11
N GLY A 290 18.37 -17.44 19.13
CA GLY A 290 18.57 -16.02 19.42
C GLY A 290 18.65 -15.21 18.14
N ASP A 291 18.26 -13.95 18.23
CA ASP A 291 18.18 -13.02 17.12
C ASP A 291 18.51 -11.59 17.56
N ILE A 292 19.03 -10.81 16.62
CA ILE A 292 19.18 -9.37 16.70
C ILE A 292 18.51 -8.82 15.45
N HIS A 293 17.35 -8.21 15.62
CA HIS A 293 16.67 -7.46 14.58
C HIS A 293 16.95 -5.97 14.78
N TRP A 294 17.42 -5.33 13.72
CA TRP A 294 17.87 -3.94 13.70
C TRP A 294 17.20 -3.23 12.54
N SER A 295 16.39 -2.22 12.84
CA SER A 295 15.66 -1.43 11.84
C SER A 295 16.09 0.02 11.92
N VAL A 296 16.40 0.64 10.79
CA VAL A 296 16.80 2.04 10.67
C VAL A 296 15.78 2.74 9.79
N SER A 297 15.24 3.87 10.25
CA SER A 297 14.31 4.71 9.51
C SER A 297 14.46 6.18 9.90
N TYR A 298 13.78 7.08 9.19
CA TYR A 298 13.53 8.41 9.73
C TYR A 298 12.55 8.35 10.91
N LEU A 299 12.67 9.29 11.85
CA LEU A 299 11.73 9.45 12.95
C LEU A 299 10.35 9.88 12.42
N GLY A 300 9.32 9.06 12.67
CA GLY A 300 7.94 9.34 12.29
C GLY A 300 7.20 10.26 13.27
N GLU A 301 6.00 10.70 12.86
CA GLU A 301 5.10 11.47 13.73
C GLU A 301 4.59 10.61 14.89
N ASP A 302 4.25 9.34 14.62
CA ASP A 302 3.74 8.40 15.62
C ASP A 302 4.82 7.99 16.65
N ASP A 303 6.10 8.09 16.28
CA ASP A 303 7.22 7.77 17.17
C ASP A 303 7.44 8.83 18.26
N GLN A 304 6.96 10.05 18.05
CA GLN A 304 7.16 11.17 18.98
C GLN A 304 6.62 10.88 20.38
N ALA A 305 5.54 10.12 20.47
CA ALA A 305 4.91 9.75 21.75
C ALA A 305 5.78 8.79 22.59
N ARG A 306 6.74 8.10 21.96
CA ARG A 306 7.61 7.10 22.60
C ARG A 306 8.95 7.67 23.06
N ILE A 307 9.28 8.90 22.68
CA ILE A 307 10.52 9.56 23.09
C ILE A 307 10.49 9.84 24.58
N THR A 308 11.47 9.32 25.32
CA THR A 308 11.55 9.45 26.79
C THR A 308 12.90 9.99 27.25
N SER A 309 12.90 10.66 28.40
CA SER A 309 14.13 10.91 29.16
C SER A 309 14.59 9.65 29.89
N VAL A 310 15.90 9.55 30.13
CA VAL A 310 16.49 8.51 30.99
C VAL A 310 16.18 8.73 32.47
N ASP A 311 15.73 9.93 32.86
CA ASP A 311 15.27 10.20 34.23
C ASP A 311 13.85 9.65 34.50
N ASP A 312 13.06 9.43 33.44
CA ASP A 312 11.67 8.97 33.53
C ASP A 312 11.60 7.44 33.58
N THR A 313 12.15 6.83 34.64
CA THR A 313 12.30 5.37 34.76
C THR A 313 10.99 4.58 34.60
N GLN A 314 9.85 5.16 34.98
CA GLN A 314 8.52 4.56 34.74
C GLN A 314 8.22 4.30 33.26
N ASN A 315 8.86 5.01 32.33
CA ASN A 315 8.61 4.84 30.91
C ASN A 315 9.37 3.64 30.32
N TYR A 316 10.32 3.04 31.03
CA TYR A 316 11.19 2.05 30.41
C TYR A 316 11.76 0.97 31.33
N ASP A 317 11.94 1.23 32.63
CA ASP A 317 12.53 0.27 33.55
C ASP A 317 11.58 -0.91 33.79
N LEU A 318 11.93 -2.06 33.24
CA LEU A 318 11.11 -3.25 33.29
C LEU A 318 11.10 -3.91 34.68
N ALA A 319 12.04 -3.57 35.57
CA ALA A 319 12.04 -4.06 36.94
C ALA A 319 10.87 -3.49 37.76
N LEU A 320 10.30 -2.36 37.33
CA LEU A 320 9.10 -1.76 37.93
C LEU A 320 7.81 -2.53 37.57
N TYR A 321 7.86 -3.39 36.54
CA TYR A 321 6.69 -4.05 35.95
C TYR A 321 6.85 -5.58 35.88
N PRO A 322 6.44 -6.31 36.93
CA PRO A 322 6.46 -7.77 36.95
C PRO A 322 5.65 -8.39 35.80
N ILE A 323 6.10 -9.54 35.29
CA ILE A 323 5.35 -10.32 34.29
C ILE A 323 4.12 -10.95 34.99
N PRO A 324 2.89 -10.91 34.41
CA PRO A 324 2.56 -10.45 33.06
C PRO A 324 2.43 -8.91 32.94
N ARG A 325 3.13 -8.34 31.95
CA ARG A 325 3.19 -6.88 31.74
C ARG A 325 1.85 -6.23 31.38
N GLY A 326 0.96 -6.99 30.74
CA GLY A 326 -0.40 -6.52 30.46
C GLY A 326 -1.23 -6.22 31.71
N GLU A 327 -0.80 -6.67 32.89
CA GLU A 327 -1.47 -6.39 34.16
C GLU A 327 -0.69 -5.40 35.04
N SER A 328 0.64 -5.40 34.97
CA SER A 328 1.48 -4.56 35.83
C SER A 328 1.76 -3.17 35.27
N VAL A 329 1.79 -3.01 33.95
CA VAL A 329 2.02 -1.70 33.32
C VAL A 329 0.69 -0.92 33.30
N PRO A 330 0.62 0.32 33.81
CA PRO A 330 -0.53 1.20 33.63
C PRO A 330 -0.85 1.43 32.15
N ARG A 331 -2.13 1.49 31.80
CA ARG A 331 -2.58 1.49 30.40
C ARG A 331 -2.05 2.68 29.61
N GLU A 332 -1.93 3.83 30.27
CA GLU A 332 -1.37 5.07 29.74
C GLU A 332 0.14 4.98 29.44
N LEU A 333 0.86 4.01 30.01
CA LEU A 333 2.29 3.80 29.80
C LEU A 333 2.58 2.63 28.85
N TRP A 334 1.56 1.91 28.36
CA TRP A 334 1.77 0.69 27.56
C TRP A 334 2.61 0.92 26.32
N GLU A 335 2.33 1.98 25.57
CA GLU A 335 3.03 2.29 24.33
C GLU A 335 4.51 2.57 24.58
N ILE A 336 4.80 3.48 25.51
CA ILE A 336 6.17 3.91 25.81
C ILE A 336 6.98 2.83 26.55
N VAL A 337 6.39 2.08 27.48
CA VAL A 337 7.09 0.99 28.20
C VAL A 337 7.40 -0.20 27.29
N ASN A 338 6.54 -0.45 26.30
CA ASN A 338 6.75 -1.52 25.34
C ASN A 338 7.95 -1.22 24.44
N ASP A 339 8.04 0.01 23.91
CA ASP A 339 9.04 0.38 22.91
C ASP A 339 9.53 1.83 23.07
N PRO A 340 10.25 2.15 24.16
CA PRO A 340 10.70 3.51 24.44
C PRO A 340 11.79 3.93 23.46
N ILE A 341 11.83 5.22 23.10
CA ILE A 341 12.88 5.81 22.27
C ILE A 341 13.75 6.72 23.13
N PHE A 342 15.05 6.45 23.15
CA PHE A 342 16.04 7.29 23.82
C PHE A 342 16.82 8.11 22.81
N ARG A 343 17.28 9.29 23.20
CA ARG A 343 18.30 10.01 22.43
C ARG A 343 19.67 9.39 22.70
N ILE A 344 20.50 9.25 21.66
CA ILE A 344 21.82 8.63 21.81
C ILE A 344 22.70 9.39 22.82
N GLU A 345 22.59 10.72 22.88
CA GLU A 345 23.37 11.56 23.80
C GLU A 345 23.08 11.29 25.28
N ASP A 346 21.90 10.76 25.60
CA ASP A 346 21.47 10.47 26.96
C ASP A 346 21.62 8.97 27.31
N LEU A 347 21.82 8.11 26.32
CA LEU A 347 21.79 6.66 26.50
C LEU A 347 23.01 6.16 27.30
N THR A 348 22.74 5.43 28.39
CA THR A 348 23.78 4.77 29.20
C THR A 348 23.61 3.26 29.23
N LEU A 349 24.66 2.55 29.65
CA LEU A 349 24.60 1.09 29.83
C LEU A 349 23.52 0.70 30.85
N GLU A 350 23.35 1.47 31.93
CA GLU A 350 22.33 1.21 32.95
C GLU A 350 20.91 1.28 32.37
N VAL A 351 20.66 2.18 31.41
CA VAL A 351 19.38 2.26 30.70
C VAL A 351 19.13 1.01 29.87
N VAL A 352 20.14 0.55 29.13
CA VAL A 352 20.05 -0.69 28.33
C VAL A 352 19.83 -1.90 29.24
N GLN A 353 20.51 -1.97 30.38
CA GLN A 353 20.31 -3.02 31.38
C GLN A 353 18.88 -3.02 31.96
N ALA A 354 18.29 -1.84 32.22
CA ALA A 354 16.92 -1.72 32.70
C ALA A 354 15.86 -2.14 31.65
N ARG A 355 16.21 -2.12 30.36
CA ARG A 355 15.40 -2.66 29.25
C ARG A 355 15.52 -4.17 29.07
N ALA A 356 16.48 -4.80 29.73
CA ALA A 356 16.71 -6.23 29.61
C ALA A 356 15.82 -7.01 30.58
N TYR A 357 15.26 -8.12 30.10
CA TYR A 357 14.56 -9.08 30.93
C TYR A 357 14.78 -10.51 30.45
N GLU A 358 14.53 -11.48 31.32
CA GLU A 358 14.60 -12.89 30.95
C GLU A 358 13.23 -13.55 31.14
N VAL A 359 12.96 -14.55 30.32
CA VAL A 359 11.82 -15.47 30.49
C VAL A 359 12.33 -16.90 30.49
N SER A 360 11.69 -17.75 31.29
CA SER A 360 12.05 -19.15 31.45
C SER A 360 10.93 -20.04 30.91
N ASP A 361 10.73 -19.99 29.59
CA ASP A 361 9.71 -20.79 28.91
C ASP A 361 10.30 -22.10 28.36
N ALA A 362 9.58 -23.21 28.54
CA ALA A 362 10.01 -24.51 28.05
C ALA A 362 10.01 -24.54 26.51
N GLY A 363 11.17 -24.78 25.91
CA GLY A 363 11.35 -24.79 24.45
C GLY A 363 11.91 -23.50 23.87
N ASP A 364 12.16 -22.49 24.71
CA ASP A 364 12.84 -21.26 24.32
C ASP A 364 14.28 -21.23 24.84
N ILE A 365 15.12 -20.34 24.30
CA ILE A 365 16.45 -20.08 24.89
C ILE A 365 16.33 -19.18 26.12
N SER A 366 17.16 -19.50 27.11
CA SER A 366 17.47 -18.61 28.23
C SER A 366 18.28 -17.42 27.74
N GLY A 367 18.16 -16.29 28.43
CA GLY A 367 18.99 -15.11 28.22
C GLY A 367 18.20 -13.82 28.00
N PRO A 368 18.91 -12.69 27.87
CA PRO A 368 18.29 -11.37 27.85
C PRO A 368 17.41 -11.15 26.62
N ARG A 369 16.32 -10.42 26.85
CA ARG A 369 15.42 -9.86 25.84
C ARG A 369 15.36 -8.37 25.99
N MET A 370 15.47 -7.65 24.89
CA MET A 370 15.42 -6.19 24.86
C MET A 370 14.64 -5.72 23.65
N ARG A 371 13.87 -4.65 23.85
CA ARG A 371 13.19 -3.91 22.78
C ARG A 371 13.17 -2.43 23.14
N PHE A 372 13.69 -1.57 22.27
CA PHE A 372 13.66 -0.12 22.39
C PHE A 372 14.18 0.53 21.10
N GLY A 373 13.98 1.84 20.96
CA GLY A 373 14.56 2.67 19.92
C GLY A 373 15.64 3.60 20.44
N VAL A 374 16.56 3.99 19.55
CA VAL A 374 17.60 5.00 19.79
C VAL A 374 17.62 5.99 18.64
N LEU A 375 17.55 7.27 18.97
CA LEU A 375 17.49 8.38 18.02
C LEU A 375 18.88 9.02 17.86
N TYR A 376 19.37 9.05 16.62
CA TYR A 376 20.59 9.72 16.16
C TYR A 376 20.20 10.89 15.27
N GLY A 377 20.03 12.09 15.83
CA GLY A 377 19.45 13.22 15.11
C GLY A 377 17.99 12.97 14.73
N ASP A 378 17.70 12.83 13.43
CA ASP A 378 16.39 12.49 12.88
C ASP A 378 16.27 11.01 12.44
N ILE A 379 17.31 10.21 12.67
CA ILE A 379 17.36 8.79 12.32
C ILE A 379 17.06 7.93 13.55
N LEU A 380 15.99 7.14 13.44
CA LEU A 380 15.55 6.19 14.45
C LEU A 380 16.15 4.81 14.15
N VAL A 381 16.81 4.24 15.16
CA VAL A 381 17.30 2.87 15.17
C VAL A 381 16.47 2.06 16.17
N GLU A 382 15.60 1.19 15.68
CA GLU A 382 14.80 0.27 16.50
C GLU A 382 15.48 -1.09 16.60
N ILE A 383 15.55 -1.61 17.82
CA ILE A 383 16.20 -2.88 18.11
C ILE A 383 15.28 -3.85 18.84
N ASN A 384 15.30 -5.10 18.40
CA ASN A 384 14.65 -6.21 19.06
C ASN A 384 15.66 -7.35 19.18
N VAL A 385 15.96 -7.75 20.41
CA VAL A 385 17.10 -8.60 20.72
C VAL A 385 16.66 -9.76 21.59
N LYS A 386 17.14 -10.94 21.22
CA LYS A 386 17.00 -12.18 21.96
C LYS A 386 18.34 -12.90 22.05
N GLY A 387 18.91 -12.93 23.26
CA GLY A 387 20.12 -13.71 23.58
C GLY A 387 21.45 -12.98 23.44
N ALA A 388 21.48 -11.69 23.05
CA ALA A 388 22.67 -10.85 23.22
C ALA A 388 22.60 -10.07 24.55
N SER A 389 23.76 -9.80 25.17
CA SER A 389 23.81 -9.11 26.46
C SER A 389 23.58 -7.59 26.31
N PRO A 390 23.11 -6.91 27.36
CA PRO A 390 22.97 -5.45 27.37
C PRO A 390 24.27 -4.72 27.01
N GLU A 391 25.42 -5.21 27.49
CA GLU A 391 26.74 -4.63 27.21
C GLU A 391 27.08 -4.72 25.72
N ALA A 392 26.82 -5.88 25.10
CA ALA A 392 27.10 -6.06 23.68
C ALA A 392 26.19 -5.18 22.81
N VAL A 393 24.90 -5.06 23.16
CA VAL A 393 23.97 -4.16 22.46
C VAL A 393 24.36 -2.70 22.65
N PHE A 394 24.76 -2.30 23.86
CA PHE A 394 25.25 -0.95 24.11
C PHE A 394 26.52 -0.66 23.29
N GLU A 395 27.47 -1.59 23.24
CA GLU A 395 28.67 -1.47 22.39
C GLU A 395 28.32 -1.35 20.89
N MET A 396 27.31 -2.08 20.39
CA MET A 396 26.84 -1.96 19.01
C MET A 396 26.30 -0.56 18.71
N LEU A 397 25.50 0.00 19.61
CA LEU A 397 24.94 1.35 19.47
C LEU A 397 26.06 2.41 19.47
N GLN A 398 27.04 2.28 20.36
CA GLN A 398 28.18 3.21 20.46
C GLN A 398 29.13 3.17 19.24
N GLN A 399 29.03 2.16 18.37
CA GLN A 399 29.84 2.09 17.15
C GLN A 399 29.34 3.00 16.03
N ILE A 400 28.08 3.44 16.10
CA ILE A 400 27.49 4.32 15.09
C ILE A 400 28.06 5.72 15.30
N GLN A 401 28.76 6.23 14.29
CA GLN A 401 29.33 7.58 14.28
C GLN A 401 28.42 8.52 13.49
N GLU A 402 28.14 9.69 14.06
CA GLU A 402 27.53 10.83 13.35
C GLU A 402 28.45 11.40 12.26
#